data_AF-A0A6B0Y8C8-F1
#
_entry.id   AF-A0A6B0Y8C8-F1
#
_cell.length_a   1.000
_cell.length_b   1.000
_cell.length_c   1.000
_cell.angle_alpha   90.00
_cell.angle_beta   90.00
_cell.angle_gamma   90.00
#
_symmetry.space_group_name_H-M   'P 1'
#
loop_
_entity.id
_entity.type
_entity.pdbx_description
1 polymer ?
#
loop_
_entity_poly.entity_id
_entity_poly.type
_entity_poly.pdbx_seq_one_letter_code
_entity_poly.pdbx_strand_id
1 'polypeptide(L)'
;MEIPKDVLRQCVGLGLMSCRLPSMREASLNIFEAVRVAAPDSAAWIIGTAMVYANADDDPGAACAFMSKQGVSAVSGDLLARAFLGLFLVMADRAREAEGVADAVVADAGDADATRLAQSLLDNEIRRR
;
A
#
# COMPACT_ATOMS: atom_id res chain seq x y z
N MET A 1 -9.01 -25.33 -2.57
CA MET A 1 -9.49 -24.78 -3.85
C MET A 1 -8.58 -23.61 -4.17
N GLU A 2 -7.80 -23.69 -5.24
CA GLU A 2 -6.89 -22.63 -5.65
C GLU A 2 -7.68 -21.62 -6.49
N ILE A 3 -7.64 -20.33 -6.13
CA ILE A 3 -8.31 -19.27 -6.89
C ILE A 3 -7.41 -18.92 -8.08
N PRO A 4 -7.94 -18.88 -9.32
CA PRO A 4 -7.16 -18.48 -10.48
C PRO A 4 -6.53 -17.08 -10.33
N LYS A 5 -5.27 -16.94 -10.78
CA LYS A 5 -4.49 -15.69 -10.65
C LYS A 5 -5.14 -14.49 -11.34
N ASP A 6 -5.81 -14.72 -12.47
CA ASP A 6 -6.56 -13.71 -13.21
C ASP A 6 -7.77 -13.21 -12.42
N VAL A 7 -8.48 -14.09 -11.73
CA VAL A 7 -9.57 -13.74 -10.81
C VAL A 7 -9.04 -12.90 -9.65
N LEU A 8 -7.93 -13.30 -9.02
CA LEU A 8 -7.31 -12.49 -7.95
C LEU A 8 -6.91 -11.09 -8.43
N ARG A 9 -6.34 -10.99 -9.63
CA ARG A 9 -5.99 -9.70 -10.24
C ARG A 9 -7.23 -8.83 -10.47
N GLN A 10 -8.35 -9.42 -10.91
CA GLN A 10 -9.62 -8.71 -11.05
C GLN A 10 -10.16 -8.23 -9.71
N CYS A 11 -10.10 -9.05 -8.66
CA CYS A 11 -10.48 -8.65 -7.30
C CYS A 11 -9.65 -7.45 -6.83
N VAL A 12 -8.33 -7.51 -6.98
CA VAL A 12 -7.45 -6.37 -6.63
C VAL A 12 -7.85 -5.11 -7.42
N GLY A 13 -8.07 -5.23 -8.73
CA GLY A 13 -8.50 -4.11 -9.56
C GLY A 13 -9.85 -3.51 -9.11
N LEU A 14 -10.84 -4.34 -8.82
CA LEU A 14 -12.14 -3.91 -8.31
C LEU A 14 -12.02 -3.19 -6.96
N GLY A 15 -11.26 -3.77 -6.03
CA GLY A 15 -11.02 -3.17 -4.71
C GLY A 15 -10.33 -1.81 -4.80
N LEU A 16 -9.36 -1.65 -5.71
CA LEU A 16 -8.68 -0.37 -5.94
C LEU A 16 -9.59 0.67 -6.59
N MET A 17 -10.48 0.28 -7.52
CA MET A 17 -11.44 1.21 -8.10
C MET A 17 -12.47 1.69 -7.07
N SER A 18 -12.91 0.80 -6.18
CA SER A 18 -13.94 1.12 -5.18
C SER A 18 -13.39 1.87 -3.96
N CYS A 19 -12.09 1.76 -3.65
CA CYS A 19 -11.50 2.37 -2.44
C CYS A 19 -11.55 3.91 -2.40
N ARG A 20 -11.85 4.58 -3.52
CA ARG A 20 -12.02 6.04 -3.59
C ARG A 20 -13.42 6.52 -3.26
N LEU A 21 -14.37 5.61 -3.08
CA LEU A 21 -15.78 5.92 -2.82
C LEU A 21 -16.09 5.56 -1.36
N PRO A 22 -16.38 6.54 -0.48
CA PRO A 22 -16.72 6.26 0.92
C PRO A 22 -17.89 5.28 1.08
N SER A 23 -18.88 5.33 0.18
CA SER A 23 -20.02 4.40 0.15
C SER A 23 -19.63 2.94 -0.18
N MET A 24 -18.46 2.72 -0.77
CA MET A 24 -17.94 1.40 -1.14
C MET A 24 -16.81 0.93 -0.23
N ARG A 25 -16.58 1.62 0.89
CA ARG A 25 -15.53 1.29 1.86
C ARG A 25 -15.59 -0.17 2.29
N GLU A 26 -16.75 -0.62 2.78
CA GLU A 26 -16.92 -1.99 3.29
C GLU A 26 -16.74 -3.03 2.19
N ALA A 27 -17.29 -2.78 0.99
CA ALA A 27 -17.10 -3.65 -0.16
C ALA A 27 -15.61 -3.78 -0.53
N SER A 28 -14.86 -2.67 -0.52
CA SER A 28 -13.43 -2.67 -0.80
C SER A 28 -12.63 -3.48 0.23
N LEU A 29 -12.94 -3.32 1.52
CA LEU A 29 -12.32 -4.10 2.58
C LEU A 29 -12.62 -5.59 2.45
N ASN A 30 -13.87 -5.96 2.15
CA ASN A 30 -14.26 -7.36 1.96
C ASN A 30 -13.55 -7.99 0.75
N ILE A 31 -13.32 -7.22 -0.31
CA ILE A 31 -12.53 -7.67 -1.46
C ILE A 31 -11.08 -7.93 -1.04
N PHE A 32 -10.43 -7.00 -0.32
CA PHE A 32 -9.05 -7.21 0.09
C PHE A 32 -8.88 -8.29 1.16
N GLU A 33 -9.91 -8.51 1.99
CA GLU A 33 -9.95 -9.66 2.89
C GLU A 33 -10.02 -10.99 2.12
N ALA A 34 -10.79 -11.05 1.03
CA ALA A 34 -10.81 -12.23 0.15
C ALA A 34 -9.43 -12.44 -0.52
N VAL A 35 -8.75 -11.36 -0.94
CA VAL A 35 -7.37 -11.44 -1.47
C VAL A 35 -6.40 -11.94 -0.39
N ARG A 36 -6.52 -11.47 0.85
CA ARG A 36 -5.69 -11.92 1.98
C ARG A 36 -5.83 -13.42 2.22
N VAL A 37 -7.05 -13.95 2.20
CA VAL A 37 -7.30 -15.38 2.40
C VAL A 37 -6.73 -16.22 1.26
N ALA A 38 -6.87 -15.72 0.02
CA ALA A 38 -6.48 -16.47 -1.18
C ALA A 38 -4.99 -16.36 -1.55
N ALA A 39 -4.36 -15.24 -1.19
CA ALA A 39 -2.96 -14.93 -1.46
C ALA A 39 -2.33 -14.18 -0.27
N PRO A 40 -2.15 -14.86 0.87
CA PRO A 40 -1.70 -14.23 2.12
C PRO A 40 -0.31 -13.57 2.01
N ASP A 41 0.57 -14.13 1.18
CA ASP A 41 1.94 -13.64 0.97
C ASP A 41 2.02 -12.47 -0.02
N SER A 42 0.90 -12.09 -0.65
CA SER A 42 0.87 -10.97 -1.60
C SER A 42 0.73 -9.65 -0.86
N ALA A 43 1.61 -8.69 -1.12
CA ALA A 43 1.44 -7.32 -0.60
C ALA A 43 0.17 -6.62 -1.07
N ALA A 44 -0.51 -7.13 -2.12
CA ALA A 44 -1.69 -6.49 -2.71
C ALA A 44 -2.84 -6.27 -1.71
N TRP A 45 -3.08 -7.21 -0.79
CA TRP A 45 -4.16 -7.04 0.18
C TRP A 45 -3.83 -5.98 1.23
N ILE A 46 -2.55 -5.86 1.61
CA ILE A 46 -2.08 -4.86 2.59
C ILE A 46 -2.14 -3.47 1.97
N ILE A 47 -1.55 -3.31 0.79
CA ILE A 47 -1.55 -2.06 0.04
C ILE A 47 -3.00 -1.64 -0.23
N GLY A 48 -3.82 -2.57 -0.73
CA GLY A 48 -5.23 -2.31 -1.01
C GLY A 48 -6.02 -1.86 0.21
N THR A 49 -5.87 -2.56 1.35
CA THR A 49 -6.53 -2.17 2.60
C THR A 49 -6.08 -0.81 3.09
N ALA A 50 -4.77 -0.52 3.03
CA ALA A 50 -4.23 0.79 3.37
C ALA A 50 -4.79 1.90 2.47
N MET A 51 -4.93 1.64 1.16
CA MET A 51 -5.57 2.57 0.22
C MET A 51 -7.03 2.85 0.59
N VAL A 52 -7.78 1.88 1.14
CA VAL A 52 -9.15 2.13 1.61
C VAL A 52 -9.15 3.13 2.77
N TYR A 53 -8.28 2.94 3.77
CA TYR A 53 -8.17 3.91 4.87
C TYR A 53 -7.75 5.30 4.39
N ALA A 54 -6.75 5.37 3.51
CA ALA A 54 -6.24 6.65 3.01
C ALA A 54 -7.25 7.41 2.15
N ASN A 55 -8.15 6.73 1.43
CA ASN A 55 -9.05 7.37 0.47
C ASN A 55 -10.52 7.41 0.93
N ALA A 56 -11.09 6.28 1.35
CA ALA A 56 -12.50 6.22 1.71
C ALA A 56 -12.77 6.84 3.09
N ASP A 57 -11.82 6.71 4.01
CA ASP A 57 -11.91 7.29 5.37
C ASP A 57 -11.25 8.67 5.46
N ASP A 58 -10.55 9.10 4.40
CA ASP A 58 -9.70 10.30 4.39
C ASP A 58 -8.72 10.34 5.59
N ASP A 59 -8.22 9.15 5.97
CA ASP A 59 -7.34 8.97 7.13
C ASP A 59 -6.02 8.29 6.72
N PRO A 60 -5.08 9.06 6.14
CA PRO A 60 -3.75 8.55 5.81
C PRO A 60 -2.94 8.12 7.06
N GLY A 61 -3.29 8.64 8.24
CA GLY A 61 -2.71 8.21 9.51
C GLY A 61 -3.08 6.77 9.86
N ALA A 62 -4.36 6.40 9.69
CA ALA A 62 -4.83 5.03 9.84
C ALA A 62 -4.20 4.08 8.82
N ALA A 63 -4.02 4.53 7.58
CA ALA A 63 -3.30 3.75 6.57
C ALA A 63 -1.85 3.44 7.01
N CYS A 64 -1.12 4.45 7.50
CA CYS A 64 0.21 4.27 8.06
C CYS A 64 0.22 3.31 9.25
N ALA A 65 -0.72 3.47 10.19
CA ALA A 65 -0.82 2.62 11.37
C ALA A 65 -1.12 1.17 11.01
N PHE A 66 -2.02 0.95 10.05
CA PHE A 66 -2.34 -0.37 9.52
C PHE A 66 -1.11 -1.03 8.90
N MET A 67 -0.38 -0.33 8.02
CA MET A 67 0.81 -0.88 7.37
C MET A 67 1.96 -1.12 8.36
N SER A 68 2.18 -0.23 9.33
CA SER A 68 3.21 -0.42 10.35
C SER A 68 2.93 -1.60 11.28
N LYS A 69 1.65 -1.86 11.60
CA LYS A 69 1.25 -2.94 12.51
C LYS A 69 1.12 -4.30 11.82
N GLN A 70 0.51 -4.32 10.64
CA GLN A 70 0.17 -5.54 9.91
C GLN A 70 1.14 -5.81 8.75
N GLY A 71 1.62 -4.76 8.08
CA GLY A 71 2.51 -4.87 6.91
C GLY A 71 3.95 -5.23 7.26
N VAL A 72 4.48 -4.69 8.36
CA VAL A 72 5.85 -4.99 8.84
C VAL A 72 6.01 -6.42 9.35
N SER A 73 4.92 -7.13 9.65
CA SER A 73 4.96 -8.53 10.11
C SER A 73 4.58 -9.55 9.04
N ALA A 74 3.62 -9.23 8.16
CA ALA A 74 3.14 -10.14 7.12
C ALA A 74 3.98 -10.13 5.83
N VAL A 75 4.60 -8.99 5.48
CA VAL A 75 5.41 -8.81 4.26
C VAL A 75 6.64 -7.96 4.54
N SER A 76 7.31 -8.22 5.67
CA SER A 76 8.40 -7.42 6.23
C SER A 76 9.57 -7.11 5.28
N GLY A 77 9.71 -7.84 4.17
CA GLY A 77 10.70 -7.63 3.11
C GLY A 77 10.15 -7.17 1.76
N ASP A 78 8.83 -6.98 1.61
CA ASP A 78 8.25 -6.55 0.33
C ASP A 78 8.53 -5.07 0.10
N LEU A 79 9.42 -4.78 -0.84
CA LEU A 79 9.86 -3.43 -1.17
C LEU A 79 8.71 -2.57 -1.70
N LEU A 80 7.74 -3.15 -2.40
CA LEU A 80 6.59 -2.43 -2.91
C LEU A 80 5.67 -1.99 -1.77
N ALA A 81 5.41 -2.85 -0.80
CA ALA A 81 4.68 -2.48 0.42
C ALA A 81 5.40 -1.34 1.17
N ARG A 82 6.73 -1.39 1.27
CA ARG A 82 7.52 -0.31 1.90
C ARG A 82 7.44 1.00 1.11
N ALA A 83 7.47 0.95 -0.22
CA ALA A 83 7.31 2.14 -1.06
C ALA A 83 5.92 2.78 -0.87
N PHE A 84 4.86 1.97 -0.77
CA PHE A 84 3.52 2.47 -0.45
C PHE A 84 3.40 3.03 0.97
N LEU A 85 4.09 2.46 1.97
CA LEU A 85 4.18 3.08 3.29
C LEU A 85 4.77 4.50 3.19
N GLY A 86 5.82 4.69 2.38
CA GLY A 86 6.37 6.02 2.09
C GLY A 86 5.31 6.99 1.52
N LEU A 87 4.49 6.53 0.57
CA LEU A 87 3.39 7.33 0.02
C LEU A 87 2.38 7.74 1.11
N PHE A 88 1.93 6.81 1.96
CA PHE A 88 0.97 7.13 3.01
C PHE A 88 1.56 8.06 4.07
N LEU A 89 2.86 7.95 4.38
CA LEU A 89 3.55 8.87 5.26
C LEU A 89 3.58 10.29 4.67
N VAL A 90 3.80 10.45 3.37
CA VAL A 90 3.67 11.75 2.68
C VAL A 90 2.24 12.29 2.80
N MET A 91 1.23 11.46 2.55
CA MET A 91 -0.18 11.86 2.66
C MET A 91 -0.55 12.28 4.09
N ALA A 92 0.07 11.66 5.10
CA ALA A 92 -0.11 11.99 6.51
C ALA A 92 0.79 13.14 7.01
N ASP A 93 1.45 13.87 6.10
CA ASP A 93 2.37 14.99 6.38
C ASP A 93 3.58 14.61 7.26
N ARG A 94 4.04 13.35 7.15
CA ARG A 94 5.20 12.80 7.87
C ARG A 94 6.42 12.68 6.95
N ALA A 95 6.77 13.77 6.27
CA ALA A 95 7.76 13.79 5.20
C ALA A 95 9.14 13.21 5.60
N ARG A 96 9.62 13.48 6.82
CA ARG A 96 10.91 12.96 7.31
C ARG A 96 10.92 11.44 7.46
N GLU A 97 9.81 10.85 7.90
CA GLU A 97 9.69 9.40 8.00
C GLU A 97 9.53 8.77 6.62
N ALA A 98 8.77 9.42 5.73
CA ALA A 98 8.65 9.00 4.34
C ALA A 98 10.02 8.98 3.63
N GLU A 99 10.87 9.98 3.87
CA GLU A 99 12.22 10.05 3.29
C GLU A 99 13.06 8.84 3.70
N GLY A 100 13.11 8.54 5.00
CA GLY A 100 13.87 7.39 5.51
C GLY A 100 13.38 6.05 4.93
N VAL A 101 12.07 5.90 4.73
CA VAL A 101 11.51 4.69 4.09
C VAL A 101 11.88 4.63 2.61
N ALA A 102 11.75 5.74 1.87
CA ALA A 102 12.01 5.78 0.43
C ALA A 102 13.50 5.58 0.12
N ASP A 103 14.41 6.22 0.88
CA ASP A 103 15.85 6.02 0.74
C ASP A 103 16.24 4.55 1.00
N ALA A 104 15.63 3.91 1.99
CA ALA A 104 15.86 2.48 2.27
C ALA A 104 15.39 1.57 1.12
N VAL A 105 14.25 1.87 0.49
CA VAL A 105 13.77 1.11 -0.68
C VAL A 105 14.68 1.30 -1.89
N VAL A 106 15.16 2.52 -2.15
CA VAL A 106 16.10 2.81 -3.24
C VAL A 106 17.44 2.10 -3.03
N ALA A 107 17.92 2.03 -1.79
CA ALA A 107 19.18 1.36 -1.45
C ALA A 107 19.14 -0.17 -1.67
N ASP A 108 17.99 -0.82 -1.48
CA ASP A 108 17.83 -2.28 -1.62
C ASP A 108 17.73 -2.71 -3.11
N ALA A 109 17.22 -1.85 -4.00
CA ALA A 109 17.17 -2.02 -5.45
C ALA A 109 16.64 -3.38 -5.98
N GLY A 110 15.94 -4.15 -5.15
CA GLY A 110 15.45 -5.50 -5.47
C GLY A 110 14.14 -5.54 -6.25
N ASP A 111 13.41 -4.43 -6.35
CA ASP A 111 12.13 -4.32 -7.05
C ASP A 111 12.07 -3.00 -7.83
N ALA A 112 12.03 -3.09 -9.16
CA ALA A 112 12.08 -1.94 -10.05
C ALA A 112 10.86 -1.01 -9.92
N ASP A 113 9.69 -1.54 -9.59
CA ASP A 113 8.47 -0.74 -9.42
C ASP A 113 8.48 -0.04 -8.07
N ALA A 114 8.91 -0.74 -7.02
CA ALA A 114 9.11 -0.15 -5.70
C ALA A 114 10.16 0.97 -5.73
N THR A 115 11.31 0.73 -6.37
CA THR A 115 12.38 1.72 -6.52
C THR A 115 11.89 2.94 -7.31
N ARG A 116 11.12 2.74 -8.39
CA ARG A 116 10.57 3.85 -9.18
C ARG A 116 9.59 4.70 -8.36
N LEU A 117 8.72 4.06 -7.58
CA LEU A 117 7.80 4.76 -6.69
C LEU A 117 8.56 5.55 -5.62
N ALA A 118 9.50 4.90 -4.93
CA ALA A 118 10.31 5.55 -3.89
C ALA A 118 11.10 6.75 -4.43
N GLN A 119 11.73 6.61 -5.60
CA GLN A 119 12.46 7.71 -6.24
C GLN A 119 11.51 8.87 -6.60
N SER A 120 10.32 8.56 -7.13
CA SER A 120 9.32 9.58 -7.44
C SER A 120 8.88 10.36 -6.20
N LEU A 121 8.73 9.70 -5.04
CA LEU A 121 8.38 10.36 -3.79
C LEU A 121 9.50 11.31 -3.33
N LEU A 122 10.76 10.86 -3.38
CA LEU A 122 11.91 11.67 -3.01
C LEU A 122 12.01 12.94 -3.86
N ASP A 123 11.87 12.81 -5.18
CA ASP A 123 12.14 13.91 -6.12
C ASP A 123 11.00 14.93 -6.24
N ASN A 124 9.76 14.51 -5.96
CA ASN A 124 8.57 15.33 -6.22
C ASN A 124 7.78 15.71 -4.98
N GLU A 125 7.71 14.82 -3.99
CA GLU A 125 6.80 14.99 -2.85
C GLU A 125 7.51 15.40 -1.56
N ILE A 126 8.72 14.89 -1.34
CA ILE A 126 9.46 15.03 -0.08
C ILE A 126 10.44 16.20 -0.16
N ARG A 127 11.41 16.16 -1.09
CA ARG A 127 12.52 17.14 -1.12
C ARG A 127 12.14 18.51 -1.69
N ARG A 128 10.90 18.67 -2.17
CA ARG A 128 10.37 19.94 -2.69
C ARG A 128 9.59 20.75 -1.64
N ARG A 129 9.29 20.16 -0.48
CA ARG A 129 8.61 20.82 0.64
C ARG A 129 9.64 21.43 1.58
#